data_AF-A0A5J4S5G8-F1
#
_entry.id   AF-A0A5J4S5G8-F1
#
_cell.length_a   1.000
_cell.length_b   1.000
_cell.length_c   1.000
_cell.angle_alpha   90.00
_cell.angle_beta   90.00
_cell.angle_gamma   90.00
#
_symmetry.space_group_name_H-M   'P 1'
#
loop_
_entity.id
_entity.type
_entity.pdbx_description
1 polymer ?
#
loop_
_entity_poly.entity_id
_entity_poly.type
_entity_poly.pdbx_seq_one_letter_code
_entity_poly.pdbx_strand_id
1 'polypeptide(L)'
;MISRIQTKEADMFSLGVIFYEVIALKHPFAGKSGSVLKSKIIKCKPDPLPIHISEPLKEVVMSLLNKDASRRPSIEQLLSHPLIEK
;
A
#
# COMPACT_ATOMS: atom_id res chain seq x y z
N MET A 1 -19.80 -7.02 18.34
CA MET A 1 -18.38 -7.36 18.18
C MET A 1 -18.13 -7.54 16.69
N ILE A 2 -17.64 -6.51 16.00
CA ILE A 2 -17.34 -6.64 14.56
C ILE A 2 -16.01 -7.39 14.49
N SER A 3 -16.02 -8.64 14.04
CA SER A 3 -14.80 -9.40 13.80
C SER A 3 -13.93 -8.61 12.83
N ARG A 4 -12.64 -8.46 13.14
CA ARG A 4 -11.65 -7.98 12.18
C ARG A 4 -11.50 -9.07 11.13
N ILE A 5 -12.34 -9.04 10.10
CA ILE A 5 -12.24 -9.95 8.97
C ILE A 5 -10.98 -9.53 8.21
N GLN A 6 -9.95 -10.37 8.28
CA GLN A 6 -8.78 -10.28 7.43
C GLN A 6 -9.17 -10.79 6.04
N THR A 7 -8.88 -10.01 5.01
CA THR A 7 -9.14 -10.38 3.61
C THR A 7 -7.84 -10.34 2.82
N LYS A 8 -7.79 -11.03 1.68
CA LYS A 8 -6.62 -11.03 0.80
C LYS A 8 -6.23 -9.60 0.42
N GLU A 9 -7.21 -8.73 0.16
CA GLU A 9 -6.98 -7.34 -0.20
C GLU A 9 -6.42 -6.53 0.97
N ALA A 10 -6.74 -6.89 2.22
CA ALA A 10 -6.14 -6.28 3.42
C ALA A 10 -4.66 -6.69 3.56
N ASP A 11 -4.32 -7.94 3.21
CA ASP A 11 -2.92 -8.40 3.15
C ASP A 11 -2.15 -7.65 2.05
N MET A 12 -2.75 -7.48 0.86
CA MET A 12 -2.14 -6.70 -0.23
C MET A 12 -1.90 -5.22 0.15
N PHE A 13 -2.79 -4.61 0.93
CA PHE A 13 -2.56 -3.27 1.45
C PHE A 13 -1.38 -3.24 2.42
N SER A 14 -1.29 -4.22 3.31
CA SER A 14 -0.18 -4.33 4.27
C SER A 14 1.16 -4.54 3.56
N LEU A 15 1.18 -5.30 2.45
CA LEU A 15 2.34 -5.42 1.58
C LEU A 15 2.74 -4.08 0.97
N GLY A 16 1.77 -3.29 0.49
CA GLY A 16 2.01 -1.92 0.01
C GLY A 16 2.62 -1.01 1.07
N VAL A 17 2.20 -1.15 2.33
CA VAL A 17 2.78 -0.41 3.47
C VAL A 17 4.25 -0.79 3.66
N ILE A 18 4.56 -2.09 3.68
CA ILE A 18 5.94 -2.59 3.83
C ILE A 18 6.82 -2.10 2.69
N PHE A 19 6.38 -2.22 1.44
CA PHE A 19 7.15 -1.76 0.28
C PHE A 19 7.41 -0.25 0.33
N TYR A 20 6.39 0.53 0.68
CA TYR A 20 6.56 1.96 0.85
C TYR A 20 7.60 2.27 1.94
N GLU A 21 7.53 1.60 3.09
CA GLU A 21 8.46 1.82 4.21
C GLU A 21 9.90 1.46 3.86
N VAL A 22 10.13 0.36 3.15
CA VAL A 22 11.46 -0.05 2.68
C VAL A 22 12.05 0.99 1.73
N ILE A 23 11.24 1.56 0.85
CA ILE A 23 11.69 2.51 -0.17
C ILE A 23 11.86 3.92 0.41
N ALA A 24 10.87 4.40 1.17
CA ALA A 24 10.81 5.77 1.65
C ALA A 24 11.47 5.97 3.03
N LEU A 25 11.81 4.86 3.71
CA LEU A 25 12.33 4.84 5.09
C LEU A 25 11.41 5.56 6.09
N LYS A 26 10.11 5.61 5.79
CA LYS A 26 9.06 6.21 6.63
C LYS A 26 7.71 5.56 6.35
N HIS A 27 6.80 5.63 7.33
CA HIS A 27 5.43 5.16 7.16
C HIS A 27 4.68 5.95 6.06
N PRO A 28 3.83 5.29 5.25
CA PRO A 28 2.96 5.98 4.28
C PRO A 28 1.89 6.85 4.96
N PHE A 29 1.45 6.46 6.17
CA PHE A 29 0.49 7.19 6.96
C PHE A 29 0.93 7.22 8.43
N ALA A 30 0.90 8.39 9.06
CA ALA A 30 1.23 8.56 10.47
C ALA A 30 0.26 9.53 11.15
N GLY A 31 -0.19 9.22 12.36
CA GLY A 31 -1.13 10.05 13.13
C GLY A 31 -0.81 10.04 14.62
N LYS A 32 -1.13 11.13 15.32
CA LYS A 32 -0.90 11.27 16.77
C LYS A 32 -1.80 10.38 17.64
N SER A 33 -2.83 9.78 17.05
CA SER A 33 -3.75 8.85 17.70
C SER A 33 -4.28 7.84 16.67
N GLY A 34 -4.85 6.73 17.15
CA GLY A 34 -5.45 5.71 16.27
C GLY A 34 -6.58 6.24 15.39
N SER A 35 -7.39 7.18 15.89
CA SER A 35 -8.46 7.82 15.11
C SER A 35 -7.91 8.71 13.99
N VAL A 36 -6.85 9.48 14.26
CA VAL A 36 -6.17 10.31 13.25
C VAL A 36 -5.48 9.44 12.22
N LEU A 37 -4.79 8.36 12.64
CA LEU A 37 -4.17 7.41 11.73
C LEU A 37 -5.22 6.76 10.81
N LYS A 38 -6.32 6.26 11.39
CA LYS A 38 -7.42 5.67 10.61
C LYS A 38 -7.99 6.66 9.60
N SER A 39 -8.21 7.92 10.00
CA SER A 39 -8.68 8.98 9.10
C SER A 39 -7.71 9.20 7.94
N LYS A 40 -6.40 9.26 8.21
CA LYS A 40 -5.38 9.41 7.16
C LYS A 40 -5.31 8.20 6.23
N ILE A 41 -5.40 6.99 6.76
CA ILE A 41 -5.45 5.77 5.95
C ILE A 41 -6.65 5.79 5.01
N ILE A 42 -7.82 6.27 5.45
CA ILE A 42 -9.03 6.29 4.62
C ILE A 42 -9.01 7.45 3.61
N LYS A 43 -8.58 8.64 4.03
CA LYS A 43 -8.84 9.89 3.29
C LYS A 43 -7.63 10.47 2.57
N CYS A 44 -6.42 10.16 3.01
CA CYS A 44 -5.21 10.79 2.50
C CYS A 44 -4.44 9.84 1.58
N LYS A 45 -3.74 10.40 0.60
CA LYS A 45 -2.67 9.71 -0.12
C LYS A 45 -1.37 9.80 0.69
N PRO A 46 -0.48 8.81 0.58
CA PRO A 46 0.85 8.94 1.17
C PRO A 46 1.66 10.01 0.42
N ASP A 47 2.76 10.45 1.00
CA ASP A 47 3.70 11.32 0.29
C ASP A 47 4.24 10.60 -0.96
N PRO A 48 4.66 11.34 -2.00
CA PRO A 48 5.33 10.73 -3.14
C PRO A 48 6.59 9.97 -2.72
N LEU A 49 6.83 8.81 -3.34
CA LEU A 49 8.07 8.07 -3.19
C LEU A 49 9.26 8.88 -3.77
N PRO A 50 10.50 8.59 -3.32
CA PRO A 50 11.69 9.30 -3.80
C PRO A 50 11.84 9.30 -5.32
N ILE A 51 12.38 10.40 -5.86
CA ILE A 51 12.46 10.62 -7.32
C ILE A 51 13.34 9.61 -8.06
N HIS A 52 14.34 9.05 -7.39
CA HIS A 52 15.27 8.07 -7.98
C HIS A 52 14.67 6.68 -8.16
N ILE A 53 13.46 6.44 -7.65
CA ILE A 53 12.74 5.18 -7.82
C ILE A 53 12.08 5.16 -9.20
N SER A 54 12.15 4.02 -9.88
CA SER A 54 11.54 3.85 -11.19
C SER A 54 10.02 4.03 -11.11
N GLU A 55 9.45 4.69 -12.12
CA GLU A 55 8.01 4.94 -12.16
C GLU A 55 7.17 3.65 -12.08
N PRO A 56 7.53 2.57 -12.80
CA PRO A 56 6.81 1.29 -12.68
C PRO A 56 6.76 0.75 -11.25
N LEU A 57 7.85 0.89 -10.46
CA LEU A 57 7.84 0.44 -9.07
C LEU A 57 6.96 1.33 -8.19
N LYS A 58 6.94 2.65 -8.44
CA LYS A 58 6.01 3.55 -7.74
C LYS A 58 4.56 3.17 -8.02
N GLU A 59 4.22 2.88 -9.27
CA GLU A 59 2.87 2.46 -9.66
C GLU A 59 2.45 1.18 -8.93
N VAL A 60 3.32 0.17 -8.87
CA VAL A 60 3.08 -1.06 -8.09
C VAL A 60 2.77 -0.74 -6.63
N VAL A 61 3.63 0.03 -5.94
CA VAL A 61 3.42 0.37 -4.52
C VAL A 61 2.13 1.16 -4.32
N MET A 62 1.85 2.13 -5.18
CA MET A 62 0.65 2.98 -5.07
C MET A 62 -0.63 2.21 -5.38
N SER A 63 -0.59 1.20 -6.27
CA SER A 63 -1.73 0.31 -6.54
C SER A 63 -2.07 -0.58 -5.34
N LEU A 64 -1.07 -1.07 -4.61
CA LEU A 64 -1.26 -1.82 -3.36
C LEU A 64 -1.89 -0.95 -2.27
N LEU A 65 -1.53 0.34 -2.22
CA LEU A 65 -2.06 1.33 -1.27
C LEU A 65 -3.41 1.95 -1.68
N ASN A 66 -4.10 1.36 -2.67
CA ASN A 66 -5.40 1.86 -3.12
C ASN A 66 -6.45 1.80 -1.99
N LYS A 67 -7.26 2.85 -1.90
CA LYS A 67 -8.32 2.98 -0.88
C LYS A 67 -9.48 2.04 -1.16
N ASP A 68 -9.77 1.80 -2.42
CA ASP A 68 -10.71 0.79 -2.87
C ASP A 68 -10.00 -0.57 -2.85
N ALA A 69 -10.45 -1.45 -1.95
CA ALA A 69 -9.86 -2.78 -1.77
C ALA A 69 -9.93 -3.62 -3.04
N SER A 70 -11.00 -3.47 -3.84
CA SER A 70 -11.21 -4.23 -5.08
C SER A 70 -10.26 -3.84 -6.21
N ARG A 71 -9.63 -2.66 -6.10
CA ARG A 71 -8.66 -2.14 -7.08
C ARG A 71 -7.22 -2.49 -6.75
N ARG A 72 -6.97 -3.16 -5.63
CA ARG A 72 -5.62 -3.66 -5.30
C ARG A 72 -5.36 -4.89 -6.16
N PRO A 73 -4.15 -5.05 -6.72
CA PRO A 73 -3.82 -6.26 -7.46
C PRO A 73 -3.89 -7.48 -6.54
N SER A 74 -4.31 -8.62 -7.06
CA SER A 74 -4.12 -9.90 -6.38
C SER A 74 -2.63 -10.28 -6.34
N ILE A 75 -2.27 -11.26 -5.52
CA ILE A 75 -0.89 -11.75 -5.48
C ILE A 75 -0.45 -12.33 -6.82
N GLU A 76 -1.36 -13.00 -7.54
CA GLU A 76 -1.10 -13.56 -8.86
C GLU A 76 -0.83 -12.44 -9.89
N GLN A 77 -1.64 -11.37 -9.88
CA GLN A 77 -1.43 -10.21 -10.74
C GLN A 77 -0.13 -9.47 -10.43
N LEU A 78 0.23 -9.39 -9.15
CA LEU A 78 1.48 -8.77 -8.71
C LEU A 78 2.69 -9.59 -9.19
N LEU A 79 2.65 -10.91 -9.03
CA LEU A 79 3.74 -11.80 -9.42
C LEU A 79 3.91 -11.90 -10.95
N SER A 80 2.86 -11.66 -11.73
CA SER A 80 2.93 -11.56 -13.19
C SER A 80 3.38 -10.17 -13.69
N HIS A 81 3.70 -9.23 -12.81
CA HIS A 81 4.17 -7.92 -13.22
C HIS A 81 5.60 -8.02 -13.77
N PRO A 82 5.96 -7.38 -14.90
CA PRO A 82 7.30 -7.51 -15.52
C PRO A 82 8.50 -7.11 -14.63
N LEU A 83 8.25 -6.38 -13.55
CA LEU A 83 9.29 -6.02 -12.57
C LEU A 83 9.58 -7.13 -11.54
N ILE A 84 8.66 -8.09 -11.41
CA ILE A 84 8.63 -9.10 -10.35
C ILE A 84 8.77 -10.50 -10.95
N GLU A 85 8.25 -10.70 -12.16
CA GLU A 85 8.44 -11.91 -12.94
C GLU A 85 9.93 -12.16 -13.23
N LYS A 86 10.37 -13.42 -13.10
CA LYS A 86 11.75 -13.87 -13.32
C LYS A 86 11.97 -14.32 -14.75
#